data_AF-A0A7S3EEH3-F1
#
_entry.id   AF-A0A7S3EEH3-F1
#
_cell.length_a   1.000
_cell.length_b   1.000
_cell.length_c   1.000
_cell.angle_alpha   90.00
_cell.angle_beta   90.00
_cell.angle_gamma   90.00
#
_symmetry.space_group_name_H-M   'P 1'
#
loop_
_entity.id
_entity.type
_entity.pdbx_description
1 polymer ?
#
loop_
_entity_poly.entity_id
_entity_poly.type
_entity_poly.pdbx_seq_one_letter_code
_entity_poly.pdbx_strand_id
1 'polypeptide(L)'
;VDVPLTRMVNQEYAPGDWINLRIPSVNLINWHPFSIGSFYRTSPTHATVFVKGRGAWTNKLLGKVNPELGTTSTVKLHVEGPVGVRQKTYLNMDQMVILGAGTGIT
;
A
#
# COMPACT_ATOMS: atom_id res chain seq x y z
N VAL A 1 -7.49 0.62 12.96
CA VAL A 1 -8.31 0.70 11.74
C VAL A 1 -7.37 0.72 10.55
N ASP A 2 -7.66 -0.10 9.56
CA ASP A 2 -6.87 -0.21 8.33
C ASP A 2 -7.49 0.76 7.33
N VAL A 3 -6.76 1.82 6.95
CA VAL A 3 -7.29 2.81 6.01
C VAL A 3 -6.77 2.49 4.61
N PRO A 4 -7.66 2.21 3.64
CA PRO A 4 -7.25 2.00 2.26
C PRO A 4 -6.84 3.35 1.66
N LEU A 5 -5.63 3.40 1.11
CA LEU A 5 -5.18 4.52 0.28
C LEU A 5 -5.07 4.06 -1.17
N THR A 6 -5.84 4.71 -2.04
CA THR A 6 -5.91 4.36 -3.45
C THR A 6 -5.21 5.42 -4.30
N ARG A 7 -4.32 4.99 -5.21
CA ARG A 7 -3.63 5.90 -6.13
C ARG A 7 -3.56 5.33 -7.54
N MET A 8 -3.68 6.22 -8.53
CA MET A 8 -3.48 5.83 -9.93
C MET A 8 -2.07 5.32 -10.16
N VAL A 9 -1.98 4.21 -10.87
CA VAL A 9 -0.72 3.57 -11.26
C VAL A 9 -0.66 3.43 -12.77
N ASN A 10 0.53 3.56 -13.32
CA ASN A 10 0.82 3.46 -14.76
C ASN A 10 1.71 2.25 -15.09
N GLN A 11 1.99 1.41 -14.11
CA GLN A 11 2.85 0.24 -14.23
C GLN A 11 2.12 -0.98 -13.64
N GLU A 12 2.24 -2.12 -14.32
CA GLU A 12 1.69 -3.38 -13.85
C GLU A 12 2.38 -3.84 -12.56
N TYR A 13 1.60 -4.42 -11.65
CA TYR A 13 2.07 -5.01 -10.40
C TYR A 13 1.35 -6.34 -10.15
N ALA A 14 1.96 -7.22 -9.36
CA ALA A 14 1.41 -8.53 -9.01
C ALA A 14 1.29 -8.69 -7.48
N PRO A 15 0.56 -9.71 -6.99
CA PRO A 15 0.40 -9.96 -5.56
C PRO A 15 1.77 -10.14 -4.89
N GLY A 16 2.00 -9.47 -3.76
CA GLY A 16 3.30 -9.48 -3.07
C GLY A 16 4.29 -8.39 -3.52
N ASP A 17 3.94 -7.58 -4.52
CA ASP A 17 4.67 -6.34 -4.79
C ASP A 17 4.29 -5.27 -3.76
N TRP A 18 5.19 -4.31 -3.54
CA TRP A 18 5.01 -3.18 -2.65
C TRP A 18 5.34 -1.86 -3.36
N ILE A 19 4.92 -0.75 -2.75
CA ILE A 19 5.28 0.60 -3.16
C ILE A 19 5.90 1.36 -1.99
N ASN A 20 6.78 2.30 -2.29
CA ASN A 20 7.29 3.25 -1.32
C ASN A 20 6.44 4.52 -1.37
N LEU A 21 5.97 4.96 -0.21
CA LEU A 21 5.17 6.17 -0.05
C LEU A 21 5.97 7.26 0.66
N ARG A 22 5.93 8.47 0.11
CA ARG A 22 6.38 9.69 0.79
C ARG A 22 5.26 10.70 0.81
N ILE A 23 4.97 11.19 2.00
CA ILE A 23 3.86 12.11 2.25
C ILE A 23 4.42 13.38 2.89
N PRO A 24 4.67 14.45 2.11
CA PRO A 24 5.34 15.65 2.60
C PRO A 24 4.67 16.31 3.80
N SER A 25 3.33 16.19 3.92
CA SER A 25 2.59 16.72 5.06
C SER A 25 2.81 15.94 6.37
N VAL A 26 3.34 14.72 6.29
CA VAL A 26 3.71 13.87 7.42
C VAL A 26 5.20 13.98 7.70
N ASN A 27 6.04 13.77 6.67
CA ASN A 27 7.50 13.89 6.72
C ASN A 27 8.04 14.34 5.36
N LEU A 28 8.98 15.29 5.37
CA LEU A 28 9.51 15.88 4.16
C LEU A 28 10.41 14.94 3.35
N ILE A 29 11.07 13.94 3.93
CA ILE A 29 12.15 13.20 3.26
C ILE A 29 11.90 11.69 3.26
N ASN A 30 11.34 11.14 4.33
CA ASN A 30 11.30 9.70 4.53
C ASN A 30 10.28 9.00 3.63
N TRP A 31 10.73 7.90 3.03
CA TRP A 31 9.92 6.95 2.27
C TRP A 31 9.62 5.73 3.13
N HIS A 32 8.39 5.25 3.05
CA HIS A 32 7.92 4.10 3.82
C HIS A 32 7.32 3.03 2.89
N PRO A 33 7.76 1.76 2.98
CA PRO A 33 7.25 0.69 2.12
C PRO A 33 5.88 0.19 2.60
N PHE A 34 5.01 -0.14 1.64
CA PHE A 34 3.69 -0.74 1.88
C PHE A 34 3.36 -1.78 0.80
N SER A 35 2.99 -3.00 1.23
CA SER A 35 2.46 -4.05 0.35
C SER A 35 1.21 -3.55 -0.37
N ILE A 36 1.10 -3.87 -1.66
CA ILE A 36 -0.09 -3.56 -2.45
C ILE A 36 -1.14 -4.63 -2.16
N GLY A 37 -2.27 -4.22 -1.58
CA GLY A 37 -3.38 -5.11 -1.24
C GLY A 37 -4.44 -5.26 -2.35
N SER A 38 -4.17 -4.74 -3.55
CA SER A 38 -5.00 -4.92 -4.74
C SER A 38 -4.27 -5.78 -5.78
N PHE A 39 -4.93 -6.11 -6.89
CA PHE A 39 -4.33 -6.82 -8.01
C PHE A 39 -4.54 -6.06 -9.32
N TYR A 40 -3.47 -5.86 -10.09
CA TYR A 40 -3.51 -5.03 -11.30
C TYR A 40 -4.55 -5.53 -12.32
N ARG A 41 -4.70 -6.85 -12.50
CA ARG A 41 -5.67 -7.38 -13.49
C ARG A 41 -7.12 -7.05 -13.16
N THR A 42 -7.46 -6.91 -11.87
CA THR A 42 -8.81 -6.53 -11.42
C THR A 42 -8.94 -5.03 -11.16
N SER A 43 -7.83 -4.30 -11.08
CA SER A 43 -7.78 -2.87 -10.78
C SER A 43 -6.61 -2.21 -11.52
N PRO A 44 -6.67 -2.11 -12.86
CA PRO A 44 -5.52 -1.65 -13.66
C PRO A 44 -5.25 -0.16 -13.51
N THR A 45 -6.26 0.60 -13.09
CA THR A 45 -6.16 2.06 -12.95
C THR A 45 -5.66 2.48 -11.58
N HIS A 46 -5.69 1.61 -10.56
CA HIS A 46 -5.42 1.99 -9.18
C HIS A 46 -4.72 0.89 -8.39
N ALA A 47 -3.83 1.28 -7.48
CA ALA A 47 -3.28 0.43 -6.43
C ALA A 47 -3.85 0.85 -5.06
N THR A 48 -4.11 -0.13 -4.20
CA THR A 48 -4.60 0.08 -2.83
C THR A 48 -3.58 -0.43 -1.83
N VAL A 49 -3.29 0.38 -0.80
CA VAL A 49 -2.49 -0.05 0.36
C VAL A 49 -3.27 0.09 1.65
N PHE A 50 -2.95 -0.75 2.63
CA PHE A 50 -3.57 -0.72 3.95
C PHE A 50 -2.59 -0.19 5.00
N VAL A 51 -2.92 0.95 5.61
CA VAL A 51 -2.08 1.57 6.63
C VAL A 51 -2.62 1.26 8.02
N LYS A 52 -1.77 0.68 8.89
CA LYS A 52 -2.04 0.48 10.32
C LYS A 52 -1.25 1.47 11.17
N GLY A 53 -1.89 2.04 12.19
CA GLY A 53 -1.26 2.95 13.15
C GLY A 53 -0.35 2.23 14.15
N ARG A 54 0.92 2.02 13.79
CA ARG A 54 1.91 1.30 14.62
C ARG A 54 3.08 2.16 15.09
N GLY A 55 3.30 3.32 14.48
CA GLY A 55 4.35 4.26 14.87
C GLY A 55 3.97 5.71 14.61
N ALA A 56 4.86 6.62 14.97
CA ALA A 56 4.63 8.06 14.87
C ALA A 56 4.23 8.50 13.45
N TRP A 57 4.90 7.97 12.42
CA TRP A 57 4.60 8.30 11.03
C TRP A 57 3.20 7.84 10.60
N THR A 58 2.86 6.58 10.85
CA THR A 58 1.55 6.01 10.48
C THR A 58 0.40 6.65 11.25
N ASN A 59 0.61 6.99 12.52
CA ASN A 59 -0.41 7.66 13.34
C ASN A 59 -0.67 9.08 12.84
N LYS A 60 0.39 9.82 12.49
CA LYS A 60 0.27 11.16 11.92
C LYS A 60 -0.39 11.14 10.54
N LEU A 61 -0.14 10.11 9.74
CA LEU A 61 -0.86 9.90 8.48
C LEU A 61 -2.35 9.64 8.73
N LEU A 62 -2.68 8.67 9.58
CA LEU A 62 -4.07 8.32 9.89
C LEU A 62 -4.87 9.50 10.43
N GLY A 63 -4.27 10.35 11.27
CA GLY A 63 -4.91 11.59 11.74
C GLY A 63 -5.27 12.59 10.63
N LYS A 64 -4.70 12.47 9.42
CA LYS A 64 -5.01 13.33 8.27
C LYS A 64 -6.02 12.74 7.29
N VAL A 65 -6.11 11.41 7.22
CA VAL A 65 -6.86 10.71 6.17
C VAL A 65 -8.03 9.89 6.70
N ASN A 66 -8.09 9.61 8.01
CA ASN A 66 -9.17 8.81 8.57
C ASN A 66 -10.44 9.67 8.74
N PRO A 67 -11.53 9.37 8.02
CA PRO A 67 -12.79 10.11 8.14
C PRO A 67 -13.40 9.99 9.54
N GLU A 68 -13.16 8.88 10.24
CA GLU A 68 -13.62 8.66 11.62
C GLU A 68 -12.93 9.60 12.61
N LEU A 69 -11.76 10.13 12.25
CA LEU A 69 -11.05 11.17 13.01
C LEU A 69 -11.44 12.58 12.56
N GLY A 70 -12.55 12.72 11.84
CA GLY A 70 -13.10 14.01 11.40
C GLY A 70 -12.32 14.68 10.26
N THR A 71 -11.41 13.96 9.59
CA THR A 71 -10.54 14.53 8.56
C THR A 71 -10.65 13.77 7.24
N THR A 72 -11.21 14.42 6.22
CA THR A 72 -11.37 13.89 4.84
C THR A 72 -10.45 14.59 3.85
N SER A 73 -9.28 15.03 4.30
CA SER A 73 -8.38 15.82 3.47
C SER A 73 -7.63 14.96 2.45
N THR A 74 -7.72 15.33 1.17
CA THR A 74 -6.88 14.75 0.11
C THR A 74 -5.42 15.09 0.39
N VAL A 75 -4.59 14.07 0.59
CA VAL A 75 -3.17 14.26 0.90
C VAL A 75 -2.33 14.11 -0.36
N LYS A 76 -1.47 15.10 -0.63
CA LYS A 76 -0.43 14.96 -1.66
C LYS A 76 0.56 13.88 -1.22
N LEU A 77 0.76 12.88 -2.07
CA LEU A 77 1.69 11.78 -1.84
C LEU A 77 2.55 11.57 -3.09
N HIS A 78 3.77 11.12 -2.87
CA HIS A 78 4.67 10.61 -3.89
C HIS A 78 4.74 9.09 -3.75
N VAL A 79 4.78 8.41 -4.89
CA VAL A 79 4.88 6.95 -4.99
C VAL A 79 6.14 6.61 -5.76
N GLU A 80 6.88 5.62 -5.27
CA GLU A 80 7.96 4.96 -5.98
C GLU A 80 7.68 3.44 -6.01
N GLY A 81 7.94 2.81 -7.15
CA GLY A 81 7.57 1.42 -7.42
C GLY A 81 6.52 1.30 -8.53
N PRO A 82 5.90 0.13 -8.73
CA PRO A 82 5.94 -1.09 -7.90
C PRO A 82 7.34 -1.74 -7.82
N VAL A 83 7.65 -2.29 -6.64
CA VAL A 83 8.86 -3.08 -6.37
C VAL A 83 8.44 -4.47 -5.93
N GLY A 84 9.08 -5.49 -6.48
CA GLY A 84 8.90 -6.85 -5.99
C GLY A 84 9.58 -7.90 -6.84
N VAL A 85 9.16 -9.15 -6.65
CA VAL A 85 9.89 -10.31 -7.19
C VAL A 85 9.73 -10.37 -8.70
N ARG A 86 10.86 -10.45 -9.43
CA ARG A 86 10.87 -10.48 -10.91
C ARG A 86 10.21 -11.73 -11.48
N GLN A 87 10.25 -12.86 -10.76
CA GLN A 87 9.64 -14.12 -11.19
C GLN A 87 8.27 -14.29 -10.55
N LYS A 88 7.24 -14.41 -11.39
CA LYS A 88 5.83 -14.55 -10.99
C LYS A 88 5.30 -15.98 -11.16
N THR A 89 6.19 -16.97 -11.12
CA THR A 89 5.86 -18.39 -11.33
C THR A 89 4.80 -18.90 -10.35
N TYR A 90 4.72 -18.31 -9.16
CA TYR A 90 3.69 -18.63 -8.15
C TYR A 90 2.25 -18.40 -8.66
N LEU A 91 2.05 -17.51 -9.63
CA LEU A 91 0.72 -17.29 -10.23
C LEU A 91 0.25 -18.46 -11.11
N ASN A 92 1.15 -19.36 -11.48
CA ASN A 92 0.89 -20.50 -12.35
C ASN A 92 0.99 -21.84 -11.60
N MET A 93 1.01 -21.83 -10.27
CA MET A 93 1.04 -23.06 -9.46
C MET A 93 -0.37 -23.63 -9.31
N ASP A 94 -0.53 -24.94 -9.50
CA ASP A 94 -1.80 -25.65 -9.28
C ASP A 94 -2.19 -25.66 -7.80
N GLN A 95 -1.19 -25.67 -6.91
CA GLN A 95 -1.38 -25.69 -5.45
C GLN A 95 -0.46 -24.66 -4.79
N MET A 96 -1.02 -23.87 -3.88
CA MET A 96 -0.30 -22.86 -3.11
C MET A 96 -0.71 -22.95 -1.64
N VAL A 97 0.28 -22.98 -0.74
CA VAL A 97 0.06 -22.86 0.70
C VAL A 97 0.58 -21.50 1.14
N ILE A 98 -0.32 -20.64 1.62
CA ILE A 98 0.01 -19.29 2.10
C ILE A 98 -0.10 -19.28 3.63
N LEU A 99 0.98 -18.89 4.30
CA LEU A 99 1.02 -18.69 5.75
C LEU A 99 1.07 -17.20 6.03
N GLY A 100 -0.03 -16.63 6.53
CA GLY A 100 -0.15 -15.20 6.82
C GLY A 100 -0.35 -14.93 8.31
N ALA A 101 0.28 -13.89 8.84
CA ALA A 101 0.08 -13.42 10.21
C ALA A 101 0.19 -11.90 10.33
N GLY A 102 -0.70 -11.29 11.11
CA GLY A 102 -0.63 -9.86 11.46
C GLY A 102 -0.74 -8.91 10.27
N THR A 103 0.22 -7.99 10.14
CA THR A 103 0.33 -7.08 8.98
C THR A 103 0.86 -7.78 7.73
N GLY A 104 1.50 -8.94 7.86
CA GLY A 104 2.04 -9.70 6.72
C GLY A 104 0.99 -10.49 5.94
N ILE A 105 -0.30 -10.26 6.22
CA ILE A 105 -1.42 -10.81 5.44
C ILE A 105 -1.66 -9.97 4.17
N THR A 106 -1.23 -8.70 4.17
CA THR A 106 -1.39 -7.77 3.04
C THR A 106 -0.46 -8.11 1.88
#